data_AF-A0A6I5QSM6-F1
#
_entry.id   AF-A0A6I5QSM6-F1
#
_cell.length_a   1.000
_cell.length_b   1.000
_cell.length_c   1.000
_cell.angle_alpha   90.00
_cell.angle_beta   90.00
_cell.angle_gamma   90.00
#
_symmetry.space_group_name_H-M   'P 1'
#
loop_
_entity.id
_entity.type
_entity.pdbx_description
1 polymer ?
#
loop_
_entity_poly.entity_id
_entity_poly.type
_entity_poly.pdbx_seq_one_letter_code
_entity_poly.pdbx_strand_id
1 'polypeptide(L)'
;MPVVVIGAVIALFLTTVPFPAQARSCYPRNGHEICLERVQRSAKYHLQYQVKATIDGKPQPLMLYNCRDRFKTPLEGPEKGFPIKFSPEGIGERLCALVGR
;
A
#
# COMPACT_ATOMS: atom_id res chain seq x y z
N MET A 1 -9.53 48.88 12.80
CA MET A 1 -9.03 47.74 13.58
C MET A 1 -9.66 46.37 13.26
N PRO A 2 -10.90 46.20 12.72
CA PRO A 2 -11.43 44.86 12.42
C PRO A 2 -10.90 44.27 11.10
N VAL A 3 -10.54 45.12 10.12
CA VAL A 3 -10.07 44.68 8.78
C VAL A 3 -8.74 43.93 8.84
N VAL A 4 -7.84 44.33 9.74
CA VAL A 4 -6.53 43.68 9.91
C VAL A 4 -6.68 42.29 10.53
N VAL A 5 -7.63 42.12 11.47
CA VAL A 5 -7.91 40.83 12.11
C VAL A 5 -8.54 39.87 11.10
N ILE A 6 -9.46 40.36 10.27
CA ILE A 6 -10.08 39.54 9.20
C ILE A 6 -9.03 39.12 8.16
N GLY A 7 -8.16 40.04 7.75
CA GLY A 7 -7.05 39.74 6.82
C GLY A 7 -6.07 38.71 7.39
N ALA A 8 -5.73 38.82 8.68
CA ALA A 8 -4.86 37.86 9.36
C ALA A 8 -5.48 36.47 9.47
N VAL A 9 -6.79 36.37 9.72
CA VAL A 9 -7.51 35.08 9.76
C VAL A 9 -7.54 34.42 8.38
N ILE A 10 -7.80 35.18 7.31
CA ILE A 10 -7.81 34.66 5.94
C ILE A 10 -6.42 34.18 5.51
N ALA A 11 -5.35 34.91 5.87
CA ALA A 11 -3.98 34.50 5.60
C ALA A 11 -3.59 33.21 6.33
N LEU A 12 -4.11 32.99 7.55
CA LEU A 12 -3.83 31.78 8.33
C LEU A 12 -4.45 30.52 7.69
N PHE A 13 -5.67 30.64 7.14
CA PHE A 13 -6.37 29.54 6.47
C PHE A 13 -5.72 29.07 5.16
N LEU A 14 -4.91 29.91 4.50
CA LEU A 14 -4.23 29.56 3.25
C LEU A 14 -2.97 28.69 3.44
N THR A 15 -2.50 28.52 4.68
CA THR A 15 -1.25 27.77 4.97
C THR A 15 -1.47 26.31 5.33
N THR A 16 -2.71 25.88 5.58
CA THR A 16 -3.01 24.48 5.92
C THR A 16 -3.27 23.65 4.68
N VAL A 17 -2.23 23.39 3.89
CA VAL A 17 -2.28 22.37 2.83
C VAL A 17 -1.86 21.03 3.45
N PRO A 18 -2.79 20.09 3.70
CA PRO A 18 -2.41 18.75 4.16
C PRO A 18 -1.69 18.04 3.02
N PHE A 19 -0.41 17.71 3.20
CA PHE A 19 0.28 16.79 2.30
C PHE A 19 -0.32 15.39 2.51
N PRO A 20 -0.65 14.66 1.43
CA PRO A 20 -1.10 13.28 1.55
C PRO A 20 0.06 12.45 2.11
N ALA A 21 -0.01 12.09 3.39
CA ALA A 21 0.84 11.07 3.96
C ALA A 21 0.49 9.75 3.26
N GLN A 22 1.34 9.31 2.32
CA GLN A 22 1.28 7.95 1.82
C GLN A 22 1.66 7.05 2.99
N ALA A 23 0.64 6.51 3.67
CA ALA A 23 0.84 5.62 4.80
C ALA A 23 1.46 4.32 4.30
N ARG A 24 2.79 4.22 4.37
CA ARG A 24 3.49 2.94 4.27
C ARG A 24 3.03 2.07 5.44
N SER A 25 2.42 0.94 5.13
CA SER A 25 2.05 -0.03 6.16
C SER A 25 3.22 -1.00 6.33
N CYS A 26 4.03 -0.75 7.36
CA CYS A 26 5.15 -1.61 7.73
C CYS A 26 4.76 -2.52 8.90
N TYR A 27 5.27 -3.74 8.89
CA TYR A 27 5.11 -4.67 10.00
C TYR A 27 6.31 -5.61 10.08
N PRO A 28 6.75 -5.96 11.31
CA PRO A 28 7.80 -6.96 11.49
C PRO A 28 7.23 -8.36 11.23
N ARG A 29 8.02 -9.23 10.59
CA ARG A 29 7.73 -10.65 10.42
C ARG A 29 9.00 -11.47 10.26
N ASN A 30 9.15 -12.52 11.06
CA ASN A 30 10.31 -13.44 11.01
C ASN A 30 11.68 -12.73 11.09
N GLY A 31 11.78 -11.67 11.88
CA GLY A 31 13.01 -10.88 12.01
C GLY A 31 13.26 -9.89 10.86
N HIS A 32 12.38 -9.84 9.87
CA HIS A 32 12.43 -8.91 8.75
C HIS A 32 11.35 -7.84 8.87
N GLU A 33 11.64 -6.63 8.41
CA GLU A 33 10.64 -5.57 8.25
C GLU A 33 10.03 -5.64 6.85
N ILE A 34 8.71 -5.83 6.78
CA ILE A 34 7.98 -5.84 5.52
C ILE A 34 7.16 -4.56 5.43
N CYS A 35 7.40 -3.76 4.39
CA CYS A 35 6.64 -2.55 4.13
C CYS A 35 5.85 -2.66 2.83
N LEU A 36 4.56 -2.35 2.89
CA LEU A 36 3.69 -2.21 1.72
C LEU A 36 3.83 -0.77 1.18
N GLU A 37 4.70 -0.60 0.19
CA GLU A 37 4.97 0.70 -0.45
C GLU A 37 3.76 1.21 -1.23
N ARG A 38 3.10 0.32 -1.96
CA ARG A 38 1.90 0.65 -2.73
C ARG A 38 0.99 -0.56 -2.80
N VAL A 39 -0.29 -0.34 -2.51
CA VAL A 39 -1.36 -1.32 -2.67
C VAL A 39 -2.43 -0.68 -3.55
N GLN A 40 -2.62 -1.21 -4.75
CA GLN A 40 -3.59 -0.70 -5.70
C GLN A 40 -4.61 -1.78 -6.04
N ARG A 41 -5.89 -1.53 -5.73
CA ARG A 41 -6.99 -2.44 -6.09
C ARG A 41 -7.19 -2.42 -7.62
N SER A 42 -7.42 -3.58 -8.21
CA SER A 42 -7.76 -3.71 -9.63
C SER A 42 -9.16 -3.17 -9.91
N ALA A 43 -9.29 -2.37 -10.97
CA ALA A 43 -10.57 -1.82 -11.40
C ALA A 43 -11.51 -2.91 -11.99
N LYS A 44 -10.95 -3.95 -12.62
CA LYS A 44 -11.72 -5.04 -13.23
C LYS A 44 -12.09 -6.13 -12.24
N TYR A 45 -11.20 -6.41 -11.27
CA TYR A 45 -11.36 -7.50 -10.31
C TYR A 45 -11.17 -6.97 -8.88
N HIS A 46 -12.26 -6.65 -8.19
CA HIS A 46 -12.24 -5.95 -6.90
C HIS A 46 -11.51 -6.69 -5.75
N LEU A 47 -11.28 -8.00 -5.88
CA LEU A 47 -10.52 -8.83 -4.92
C LEU A 47 -9.05 -9.05 -5.33
N GLN A 48 -8.59 -8.37 -6.39
CA GLN A 48 -7.21 -8.37 -6.83
C GLN A 48 -6.51 -7.06 -6.50
N TYR A 49 -5.26 -7.16 -6.05
CA TYR A 49 -4.47 -6.05 -5.56
C TYR A 49 -3.06 -6.12 -6.13
N GLN A 50 -2.64 -5.08 -6.84
CA GLN A 50 -1.26 -4.89 -7.24
C GLN A 50 -0.48 -4.33 -6.05
N VAL A 51 0.59 -5.01 -5.68
CA VAL A 51 1.35 -4.68 -4.48
C VAL A 51 2.81 -4.55 -4.83
N LYS A 52 3.36 -3.38 -4.49
CA LYS A 52 4.79 -3.13 -4.41
C LYS A 52 5.17 -3.13 -2.93
N ALA A 53 6.12 -3.96 -2.57
CA ALA A 53 6.58 -4.11 -1.19
C ALA A 53 8.10 -4.03 -1.11
N THR A 54 8.61 -3.80 0.09
CA THR A 54 10.02 -3.91 0.44
C THR A 54 10.17 -4.88 1.60
N ILE A 55 11.29 -5.60 1.63
CA ILE A 55 11.72 -6.45 2.75
C ILE A 55 13.07 -5.90 3.20
N ASP A 56 13.17 -5.42 4.43
CA ASP A 56 14.34 -4.73 4.98
C ASP A 56 14.84 -3.61 4.05
N GLY A 57 13.91 -2.82 3.51
CA GLY A 57 14.17 -1.76 2.55
C GLY A 57 14.51 -2.23 1.12
N LYS A 58 14.67 -3.54 0.87
CA LYS A 58 14.93 -4.08 -0.47
C LYS A 58 13.65 -4.25 -1.27
N PRO A 59 13.51 -3.61 -2.44
CA PRO A 59 12.30 -3.69 -3.25
C PRO A 59 12.04 -5.10 -3.74
N GLN A 60 10.80 -5.55 -3.58
CA GLN A 60 10.29 -6.80 -4.13
C GLN A 60 9.69 -6.56 -5.52
N PRO A 61 9.66 -7.59 -6.39
CA PRO A 61 8.98 -7.50 -7.68
C PRO A 61 7.51 -7.11 -7.51
N LEU A 62 6.94 -6.44 -8.51
CA LEU A 62 5.52 -6.13 -8.51
C LEU A 62 4.70 -7.42 -8.57
N MET A 63 3.75 -7.58 -7.64
CA MET A 63 2.96 -8.79 -7.47
C MET A 63 1.47 -8.48 -7.50
N LEU A 64 0.67 -9.31 -8.16
CA LEU A 64 -0.78 -9.28 -8.12
C LEU A 64 -1.30 -10.30 -7.10
N TYR A 65 -1.95 -9.85 -6.05
CA TYR A 65 -2.53 -10.70 -5.00
C TYR A 65 -4.03 -10.84 -5.20
N ASN A 66 -4.55 -12.07 -5.13
CA ASN A 66 -5.97 -12.37 -5.11
C ASN A 66 -6.37 -12.87 -3.72
N CYS A 67 -7.12 -12.04 -2.98
CA CYS A 67 -7.51 -12.34 -1.60
C CYS A 67 -8.64 -13.37 -1.49
N ARG A 68 -9.41 -13.60 -2.55
CA ARG A 68 -10.46 -14.63 -2.58
C ARG A 68 -9.86 -16.01 -2.71
N ASP A 69 -9.00 -16.17 -3.71
CA ASP A 69 -8.49 -17.48 -4.12
C ASP A 69 -7.15 -17.80 -3.44
N ARG A 70 -6.54 -16.83 -2.73
CA ARG A 70 -5.28 -16.97 -1.98
C ARG A 70 -4.08 -17.33 -2.85
N PHE A 71 -3.99 -16.68 -4.01
CA PHE A 71 -2.85 -16.77 -4.93
C PHE A 71 -2.23 -15.39 -5.17
N LYS A 72 -0.91 -15.39 -5.42
CA LYS A 72 -0.17 -14.23 -5.92
C LYS A 72 0.44 -14.56 -7.28
N THR A 73 0.54 -13.58 -8.15
CA THR A 73 1.11 -13.73 -9.48
C THR A 73 2.15 -12.63 -9.71
N PRO A 74 3.42 -12.95 -10.03
CA PRO A 74 4.39 -11.95 -10.42
C PRO A 74 3.94 -11.21 -11.68
N LEU A 75 4.02 -9.88 -11.67
CA LEU A 75 3.73 -9.04 -12.82
C LEU A 75 4.99 -8.69 -13.63
N GLU A 76 6.16 -8.99 -13.08
CA GLU A 76 7.48 -8.69 -13.62
C GLU A 76 8.44 -9.86 -13.36
N GLY A 77 9.55 -9.90 -14.09
CA GLY A 77 10.58 -10.94 -13.96
C GLY A 77 10.29 -12.22 -14.76
N PRO A 78 11.17 -13.23 -14.64
CA PRO A 78 11.10 -14.47 -15.43
C PRO A 78 9.88 -15.35 -15.08
N GLU A 79 9.37 -15.25 -13.86
CA GLU A 79 8.20 -16.01 -13.38
C GLU A 79 6.88 -15.25 -13.60
N LYS A 80 6.88 -14.22 -14.45
CA LYS A 80 5.70 -13.40 -14.72
C LYS A 80 4.52 -14.25 -15.18
N GLY A 81 3.35 -14.00 -14.60
CA GLY A 81 2.10 -14.63 -14.99
C GLY A 81 1.84 -16.00 -14.37
N PHE A 82 2.83 -16.63 -13.73
CA PHE A 82 2.64 -17.91 -13.06
C PHE A 82 2.04 -17.71 -11.65
N PRO A 83 0.84 -18.23 -11.36
CA PRO A 83 0.21 -18.08 -10.06
C PRO A 83 0.87 -18.99 -9.02
N ILE A 84 1.17 -18.41 -7.86
CA ILE A 84 1.81 -19.04 -6.71
C ILE A 84 0.84 -18.97 -5.53
N LYS A 85 0.62 -20.09 -4.82
CA LYS A 85 -0.20 -20.10 -3.61
C LYS A 85 0.40 -19.19 -2.55
N PHE A 86 -0.46 -18.62 -1.69
CA PHE A 86 0.02 -17.92 -0.51
C PHE A 86 0.82 -18.87 0.38
N SER A 87 1.96 -18.37 0.86
CA SER A 87 2.68 -18.99 1.96
C SER A 87 2.15 -18.39 3.26
N PRO A 88 1.99 -19.18 4.35
CA PRO A 88 1.59 -18.69 5.66
C PRO A 88 2.45 -17.52 6.16
N GLU A 89 3.74 -17.53 5.79
CA GLU A 89 4.71 -16.49 6.18
C GLU A 89 4.77 -15.31 5.20
N GLY A 90 4.11 -15.43 4.06
CA GLY A 90 4.13 -14.43 3.01
C GLY A 90 3.33 -13.17 3.33
N ILE A 91 3.49 -12.18 2.46
CA ILE A 91 2.82 -10.87 2.52
C ILE A 91 1.29 -11.00 2.36
N GLY A 92 0.83 -12.01 1.61
CA GLY A 92 -0.56 -12.13 1.17
C GLY A 92 -1.58 -12.20 2.30
N GLU A 93 -1.28 -12.94 3.37
CA GLU A 93 -2.19 -13.07 4.52
C GLU A 93 -2.44 -11.71 5.21
N ARG A 94 -1.35 -10.98 5.47
CA ARG A 94 -1.44 -9.67 6.14
C ARG A 94 -2.08 -8.62 5.24
N LEU A 95 -1.74 -8.63 3.95
CA LEU A 95 -2.36 -7.74 2.96
C LEU A 95 -3.88 -7.90 2.95
N CYS A 96 -4.38 -9.13 2.85
CA CYS A 96 -5.81 -9.39 2.74
C CYS A 96 -6.58 -9.02 4.00
N ALA A 97 -5.96 -9.12 5.17
CA ALA A 97 -6.54 -8.62 6.43
C ALA A 97 -6.61 -7.08 6.48
N LEU A 98 -5.70 -6.37 5.82
CA LEU A 98 -5.69 -4.90 5.76
C LEU A 98 -6.72 -4.33 4.78
N VAL A 99 -6.89 -4.96 3.61
CA VAL A 99 -7.77 -4.46 2.53
C VAL A 99 -9.19 -5.01 2.57
N GLY A 100 -9.45 -5.99 3.43
CA GLY A 100 -10.76 -6.62 3.64
C GLY A 100 -11.62 -5.97 4.72
N ARG A 101 -11.13 -4.90 5.37
CA ARG A 101 -11.95 -3.99 6.18
C ARG A 101 -12.56 -2.91 5.30
#